data_AF-A0AAW1Y627-F1
#
_entry.id   AF-A0AAW1Y627-F1
#
_cell.length_a   1.000
_cell.length_b   1.000
_cell.length_c   1.000
_cell.angle_alpha   90.00
_cell.angle_beta   90.00
_cell.angle_gamma   90.00
#
_symmetry.space_group_name_H-M   'P 1'
#
loop_
_entity.id
_entity.type
_entity.pdbx_description
1 polymer ?
#
loop_
_entity_poly.entity_id
_entity_poly.type
_entity_poly.pdbx_seq_one_letter_code
_entity_poly.pdbx_strand_id
1 'polypeptide(L)'
;MGVKSYETLAEADPRRIEIVTGRKYQFWNHIKKSLLSLPPKVELKVEETECRGQGKLKPVVTLTRLSQTLQSTKQHYADMIVVSEEDNLILFHEKIT
;
A
#
# COMPACT_ATOMS: atom_id res chain seq x y z
N MET A 1 10.70 -20.23 5.77
CA MET A 1 10.84 -18.90 6.40
C MET A 1 11.62 -18.01 5.44
N GLY A 2 10.92 -17.25 4.60
CA GLY A 2 11.54 -16.44 3.53
C GLY A 2 10.92 -15.05 3.50
N VAL A 3 11.59 -14.13 2.81
CA VAL A 3 11.08 -12.77 2.57
C VAL A 3 9.86 -12.88 1.67
N LYS A 4 8.70 -12.39 2.15
CA LYS A 4 7.42 -12.45 1.42
C LYS A 4 6.83 -11.06 1.13
N SER A 5 7.34 -10.04 1.79
CA SER A 5 6.91 -8.65 1.64
C SER A 5 8.10 -7.69 1.78
N TYR A 6 7.91 -6.45 1.33
CA TYR A 6 8.92 -5.40 1.49
C TYR A 6 9.23 -5.08 2.96
N GLU A 7 8.25 -5.24 3.86
CA GLU A 7 8.45 -5.07 5.31
C GLU A 7 9.41 -6.14 5.84
N THR A 8 9.14 -7.42 5.51
CA THR A 8 10.04 -8.52 5.91
C THR A 8 11.42 -8.44 5.24
N LEU A 9 11.52 -7.79 4.08
CA LEU A 9 12.80 -7.53 3.43
C LEU A 9 13.57 -6.46 4.21
N ALA A 10 12.92 -5.36 4.58
CA ALA A 10 13.53 -4.25 5.30
C ALA A 10 14.12 -4.67 6.65
N GLU A 11 13.48 -5.60 7.34
CA GLU A 11 13.90 -6.14 8.64
C GLU A 11 14.88 -7.32 8.54
N ALA A 12 15.02 -7.92 7.35
CA ALA A 12 15.89 -9.08 7.19
C ALA A 12 17.38 -8.73 7.34
N ASP A 13 18.12 -9.65 7.97
CA ASP A 13 19.56 -9.49 8.17
C ASP A 13 20.28 -9.44 6.81
N PRO A 14 21.05 -8.36 6.52
CA PRO A 14 21.83 -8.23 5.30
C PRO A 14 22.64 -9.50 4.97
N ARG A 15 23.26 -10.14 5.97
CA ARG A 15 24.10 -11.32 5.78
C ARG A 15 23.30 -12.52 5.30
N ARG A 16 22.07 -12.69 5.80
CA ARG A 16 21.17 -13.76 5.34
C ARG A 16 20.73 -13.53 3.90
N ILE A 17 20.49 -12.27 3.52
CA ILE A 17 20.14 -11.91 2.15
C ILE A 17 21.33 -12.15 1.21
N GLU A 18 22.56 -11.80 1.60
CA GLU A 18 23.76 -12.07 0.82
C GLU A 18 23.99 -13.57 0.60
N ILE A 19 23.81 -14.39 1.64
CA ILE A 19 23.93 -15.86 1.54
C ILE A 19 22.88 -16.44 0.59
N VAL A 20 21.64 -15.96 0.66
CA VAL A 20 20.54 -16.47 -0.19
C VAL A 20 20.65 -15.98 -1.63
N THR A 21 21.10 -14.74 -1.83
CA THR A 21 21.15 -14.12 -3.17
C THR A 21 22.50 -14.28 -3.87
N GLY A 22 23.56 -14.65 -3.16
CA GLY A 22 24.94 -14.71 -3.66
C GLY A 22 25.52 -13.33 -4.04
N ARG A 23 24.86 -12.23 -3.69
CA ARG A 23 25.25 -10.86 -4.05
C ARG A 23 25.91 -10.15 -2.87
N LYS A 24 26.90 -9.29 -3.16
CA LYS A 24 27.68 -8.55 -2.15
C LYS A 24 26.90 -7.38 -1.53
N TYR A 25 27.32 -6.95 -0.35
CA TYR A 25 26.79 -5.84 0.46
C TYR A 25 26.38 -4.55 -0.29
N GLN A 26 27.10 -4.15 -1.33
CA GLN A 26 26.73 -2.95 -2.11
C GLN A 26 25.33 -3.08 -2.75
N PHE A 27 24.93 -4.30 -3.13
CA PHE A 27 23.58 -4.60 -3.63
C PHE A 27 22.52 -4.30 -2.57
N TRP A 28 22.80 -4.55 -1.30
CA TRP A 28 21.88 -4.27 -0.21
C TRP A 28 21.65 -2.77 0.01
N ASN A 29 22.69 -1.94 -0.14
CA ASN A 29 22.55 -0.48 -0.07
C ASN A 29 21.63 0.06 -1.17
N HIS A 30 21.68 -0.52 -2.37
CA HIS A 30 20.74 -0.18 -3.44
C HIS A 30 19.31 -0.60 -3.09
N ILE A 31 19.11 -1.81 -2.55
CA ILE A 31 17.79 -2.26 -2.11
C ILE A 31 17.23 -1.34 -1.02
N LYS A 32 18.01 -0.98 0.00
CA LYS A 32 17.56 -0.05 1.06
C LYS A 32 17.11 1.29 0.48
N LYS A 33 17.86 1.85 -0.47
CA LYS A 33 17.48 3.08 -1.16
C LYS A 33 16.17 2.91 -1.94
N SER A 34 15.99 1.78 -2.61
CA SER A 34 14.75 1.47 -3.32
C SER A 34 13.57 1.26 -2.38
N LEU A 35 13.77 0.65 -1.20
CA LEU A 35 12.73 0.48 -0.18
C LEU A 35 12.22 1.83 0.35
N LEU A 36 13.07 2.85 0.44
CA LEU A 36 12.67 4.20 0.82
C LEU A 36 11.80 4.90 -0.24
N SER A 37 11.85 4.45 -1.49
CA SER A 37 11.02 4.99 -2.59
C SER A 37 9.64 4.34 -2.71
N LEU A 38 9.33 3.37 -1.84
CA LEU A 38 8.05 2.68 -1.87
C LEU A 38 6.88 3.63 -1.56
N PRO A 39 5.66 3.32 -2.05
CA PRO A 39 4.47 4.05 -1.66
C PRO A 39 4.32 4.10 -0.13
N PRO A 40 3.80 5.20 0.42
CA PRO A 40 3.55 5.27 1.85
C PRO A 40 2.57 4.17 2.26
N LYS A 41 2.73 3.68 3.49
CA LYS A 41 1.73 2.81 4.09
C LYS A 41 0.45 3.63 4.30
N VAL A 42 -0.66 3.10 3.81
CA VAL A 42 -1.98 3.72 3.93
C VAL A 42 -2.89 2.75 4.67
N GLU A 43 -3.65 3.28 5.61
CA GLU A 43 -4.73 2.58 6.29
C GLU A 43 -6.06 2.96 5.61
N LEU A 44 -6.87 1.96 5.29
CA LEU A 44 -8.21 2.12 4.75
C LEU A 44 -9.20 1.75 5.85
N LYS A 45 -10.12 2.66 6.17
CA LYS A 45 -11.27 2.38 7.03
C LYS A 45 -12.54 2.60 6.23
N VAL A 46 -13.45 1.65 6.32
CA VAL A 46 -14.77 1.72 5.68
C VAL A 46 -15.80 1.68 6.81
N GLU A 47 -16.61 2.72 6.89
CA GLU A 47 -17.65 2.87 7.89
C GLU A 47 -19.00 3.01 7.19
N GLU A 48 -20.01 2.28 7.64
CA GLU A 48 -21.36 2.40 7.10
C GLU A 48 -22.15 3.37 7.97
N THR A 49 -22.65 4.45 7.37
CA THR A 49 -23.53 5.38 8.08
C THR A 49 -24.98 5.11 7.69
N GLU A 50 -25.81 4.73 8.67
CA GLU A 50 -27.26 4.63 8.49
C GLU A 50 -27.87 6.02 8.37
N CYS A 51 -28.37 6.36 7.18
CA CYS A 51 -29.19 7.55 7.01
C CYS A 51 -30.60 7.29 7.56
N ARG A 52 -30.92 7.89 8.72
CA ARG A 52 -32.29 7.92 9.26
C ARG A 52 -33.22 8.62 8.25
N GLY A 53 -33.92 7.84 7.42
CA GLY A 53 -35.05 8.33 6.61
C GLY A 53 -35.15 7.76 5.19
N GLN A 54 -34.09 7.19 4.64
CA GLN A 54 -34.12 6.54 3.32
C GLN A 54 -33.18 5.35 3.40
N GLY A 55 -33.62 4.13 3.05
CA GLY A 55 -32.84 2.88 3.12
C GLY A 55 -31.62 2.82 2.18
N LYS A 56 -30.95 3.95 1.95
CA LYS A 56 -29.68 4.09 1.25
C LYS A 56 -28.56 3.99 2.29
N LEU A 57 -27.79 2.91 2.20
CA LEU A 57 -26.50 2.79 2.88
C LEU A 57 -25.54 3.81 2.27
N LYS A 58 -24.87 4.60 3.12
CA LYS A 58 -23.78 5.50 2.71
C LYS A 58 -22.47 4.97 3.30
N PRO A 59 -21.65 4.25 2.51
CA PRO A 59 -20.31 3.89 2.94
C PRO A 59 -19.43 5.14 2.94
N VAL A 60 -18.79 5.41 4.07
CA VAL A 60 -17.77 6.44 4.25
C VAL A 60 -16.42 5.73 4.24
N VAL A 61 -15.59 6.08 3.26
CA VAL A 61 -14.25 5.52 3.11
C VAL A 61 -13.22 6.55 3.56
N THR A 62 -12.43 6.21 4.56
CA THR A 62 -11.37 7.06 5.11
C THR A 62 -10.00 6.44 4.79
N LEU A 63 -9.18 7.17 4.04
CA LEU A 63 -7.80 6.80 3.75
C LEU A 63 -6.84 7.62 4.60
N THR A 64 -6.08 6.96 5.47
CA THR A 64 -5.12 7.60 6.38
C THR A 64 -3.70 7.21 5.97
N ARG A 65 -2.87 8.20 5.63
CA ARG A 65 -1.45 7.97 5.35
C ARG A 65 -0.68 7.77 6.67
N LEU A 66 -0.14 6.58 6.91
CA LEU A 66 0.55 6.21 8.15
C LEU A 66 2.04 6.57 8.15
N SER A 67 2.67 6.63 6.97
CA SER A 67 4.11 6.92 6.85
C SER A 67 4.38 8.15 6.00
N GLN A 68 5.28 9.02 6.45
CA GLN A 68 5.77 10.14 5.66
C GLN A 68 6.80 9.63 4.64
N THR A 69 6.63 9.99 3.36
CA THR A 69 7.57 9.61 2.30
C THR A 69 8.87 10.36 2.50
N LEU A 70 9.93 9.65 2.91
CA LEU A 70 11.27 10.21 2.95
C LEU A 70 11.78 10.30 1.51
N GLN A 71 11.65 11.50 0.93
CA GLN A 71 12.34 11.91 -0.30
C GLN A 71 11.98 11.10 -1.56
N SER A 72 10.69 10.89 -1.85
CA SER A 72 10.29 10.49 -3.20
C SER A 72 10.12 11.73 -4.09
N THR A 73 10.86 11.80 -5.19
CA THR A 73 10.62 12.76 -6.29
C THR A 73 9.37 12.40 -7.10
N LYS A 74 8.73 11.27 -6.79
CA LYS A 74 7.56 10.73 -7.48
C LYS A 74 6.31 11.02 -6.68
N GLN A 75 5.31 11.61 -7.34
CA GLN A 75 3.99 11.82 -6.77
C GLN A 75 3.26 10.47 -6.67
N HIS A 76 2.61 10.25 -5.53
CA HIS A 76 1.85 9.03 -5.27
C HIS A 76 0.38 9.28 -5.62
N TYR A 77 -0.17 8.41 -6.46
CA TYR A 77 -1.56 8.44 -6.88
C TYR A 77 -2.24 7.13 -6.46
N ALA A 78 -3.53 7.20 -6.16
CA ALA A 78 -4.35 6.04 -5.86
C ALA A 78 -5.68 6.15 -6.63
N ASP A 79 -6.20 5.03 -7.09
CA ASP A 79 -7.54 4.94 -7.67
C ASP A 79 -8.41 4.12 -6.71
N MET A 80 -9.52 4.69 -6.25
CA MET A 80 -10.54 3.99 -5.47
C MET A 80 -11.60 3.46 -6.41
N ILE A 81 -11.79 2.14 -6.41
CA ILE A 81 -12.76 1.47 -7.29
C ILE A 81 -13.68 0.60 -6.42
N VAL A 82 -14.98 0.80 -6.57
CA VAL A 82 -16.02 -0.05 -5.96
C VAL A 82 -16.69 -0.84 -7.08
N VAL A 83 -16.72 -2.16 -6.94
CA VAL A 83 -17.14 -3.10 -7.99
C VAL A 83 -18.14 -4.09 -7.41
N SER A 84 -19.15 -4.46 -8.19
CA SER A 84 -19.94 -5.68 -7.98
C SER A 84 -19.20 -6.82 -8.69
N GLU A 85 -18.70 -7.80 -7.94
CA GLU A 85 -18.02 -8.96 -8.51
C GLU A 85 -19.00 -9.86 -9.28
N GLU A 86 -20.23 -10.00 -8.77
CA GLU A 86 -21.27 -10.85 -9.34
C GLU A 86 -21.75 -10.35 -10.70
N ASP A 87 -21.98 -9.03 -10.80
CA ASP A 87 -22.45 -8.41 -12.04
C ASP A 87 -21.30 -7.96 -12.96
N ASN A 88 -20.05 -8.08 -12.49
CA ASN A 88 -18.86 -7.55 -13.16
C ASN A 88 -19.00 -6.06 -13.54
N LEU A 89 -19.56 -5.25 -12.63
CA LEU A 89 -19.87 -3.83 -12.85
C LEU A 89 -19.09 -2.93 -11.89
N ILE A 90 -18.49 -1.87 -12.44
CA ILE A 90 -17.89 -0.80 -11.64
C ILE A 90 -19.00 0.14 -11.19
N LEU A 91 -19.26 0.16 -9.88
CA LEU A 91 -20.26 1.01 -9.25
C LEU A 91 -19.74 2.43 -9.00
N PHE A 92 -18.45 2.54 -8.68
CA PHE A 92 -17.81 3.81 -8.37
C PHE A 92 -16.33 3.78 -8.72
N HIS A 93 -15.81 4.89 -9.23
CA HIS A 93 -14.39 5.07 -9.49
C HIS A 93 -14.00 6.52 -9.21
N GLU A 94 -13.00 6.70 -8.36
CA GLU A 94 -12.49 8.02 -7.97
C GLU A 94 -10.97 8.01 -7.92
N LYS A 95 -10.37 9.09 -8.44
CA LYS A 95 -8.92 9.28 -8.44
C LYS A 95 -8.50 10.12 -7.25
N ILE A 96 -7.54 9.64 -6.49
CA ILE A 96 -6.99 10.27 -5.29
C ILE A 96 -5.54 10.64 -5.57
N THR A 97 -5.30 11.94 -5.70
CA THR A 97 -4.00 12.56 -6.04
C THR A 97 -3.31 13.16 -4.83
#